data_AF-A0A444U4F7-F1
#
_entry.id   AF-A0A444U4F7-F1
#
_cell.length_a   1.000
_cell.length_b   1.000
_cell.length_c   1.000
_cell.angle_alpha   90.00
_cell.angle_beta   90.00
_cell.angle_gamma   90.00
#
_symmetry.space_group_name_H-M   'P 1'
#
loop_
_entity.id
_entity.type
_entity.pdbx_description
1 polymer ?
#
loop_
_entity_poly.entity_id
_entity_poly.type
_entity_poly.pdbx_seq_one_letter_code
_entity_poly.pdbx_strand_id
1 'polypeptide(L)'
;MGVSCNPNAPSLVQNFARVKMQVTMSLSSLVGTSQNFNEEFLRRSLKTILTYAEEDLEIRDTTFPEQVQDLVFNLHMILTDTVKMKEHQEDPEMLIDLMIAKGYQNSPDLRLTWLQNMAGKHCERGNHAEAAQCLVHSAALVAEYLNMLEDCRYLPVGCVTFQSISSNVLEESAVSDDILSPEEEGICAGKYFTESGLIGLLEQAAASFHMATMYEAINEVYKILIPIHEANRDFKKLSTLHGKLQDAFNKINNQVRARGPTADSPATEPLDSVASARAFLQAGQARSEHW
;
A
#
# COMPACT_ATOMS: atom_id res chain seq x y z
N MET A 1 13.69 -14.45 51.63
CA MET A 1 12.39 -14.09 51.05
C MET A 1 12.63 -13.85 49.57
N GLY A 2 12.49 -14.89 48.76
CA GLY A 2 12.67 -14.81 47.32
C GLY A 2 11.42 -14.23 46.68
N VAL A 3 11.58 -13.14 45.93
CA VAL A 3 10.51 -12.58 45.11
C VAL A 3 10.28 -13.56 43.97
N SER A 4 9.14 -14.25 44.02
CA SER A 4 8.67 -15.10 42.93
C SER A 4 8.29 -14.20 41.75
N CYS A 5 9.12 -14.17 40.71
CA CYS A 5 8.76 -13.59 39.42
C CYS A 5 7.55 -14.38 38.87
N ASN A 6 6.46 -13.67 38.64
CA ASN A 6 5.24 -14.21 38.04
C ASN A 6 5.52 -14.54 36.56
N PRO A 7 5.37 -15.79 36.09
CA PRO A 7 5.69 -16.20 34.72
C PRO A 7 4.71 -15.68 33.66
N ASN A 8 3.65 -14.96 34.04
CA ASN A 8 2.62 -14.45 33.14
C ASN A 8 2.62 -12.91 32.97
N ALA A 9 3.73 -12.22 33.27
CA ALA A 9 3.85 -10.80 32.92
C ALA A 9 4.15 -10.68 31.40
N PRO A 10 3.32 -9.98 30.61
CA PRO A 10 3.68 -9.68 29.22
C PRO A 10 5.03 -8.97 29.25
N SER A 11 5.97 -9.45 28.45
CA SER A 11 7.33 -8.92 28.44
C SER A 11 7.27 -7.40 28.20
N LEU A 12 8.13 -6.63 28.87
CA LEU A 12 8.20 -5.17 28.70
C LEU A 12 8.36 -4.79 27.21
N VAL A 13 8.98 -5.69 26.44
CA VAL A 13 9.12 -5.69 24.98
C VAL A 13 7.76 -5.75 24.25
N GLN A 14 6.85 -6.66 24.62
CA GLN A 14 5.50 -6.73 24.04
C GLN A 14 4.69 -5.45 24.26
N ASN A 15 4.87 -4.78 25.41
CA ASN A 15 4.18 -3.52 25.67
C ASN A 15 4.74 -2.38 24.81
N PHE A 16 6.05 -2.36 24.57
CA PHE A 16 6.67 -1.32 23.76
C PHE A 16 6.34 -1.44 22.26
N ALA A 17 6.27 -2.66 21.71
CA ALA A 17 5.85 -2.88 20.33
C ALA A 17 4.44 -2.31 20.05
N ARG A 18 3.50 -2.51 20.99
CA ARG A 18 2.14 -1.94 20.89
C ARG A 18 2.13 -0.41 20.97
N VAL A 19 2.94 0.17 21.86
CA VAL A 19 3.09 1.64 21.97
C VAL A 19 3.71 2.19 20.69
N LYS A 20 4.75 1.54 20.16
CA LYS A 20 5.40 1.88 18.88
C LYS A 20 4.34 1.94 17.78
N MET A 21 3.56 0.88 17.57
CA MET A 21 2.52 0.86 16.54
C MET A 21 1.46 1.95 16.73
N GLN A 22 0.97 2.15 17.95
CA GLN A 22 -0.08 3.15 18.22
C GLN A 22 0.41 4.58 17.94
N VAL A 23 1.63 4.91 18.34
CA VAL A 23 2.23 6.23 18.12
C VAL A 23 2.49 6.45 16.64
N THR A 24 3.05 5.45 15.95
CA THR A 24 3.40 5.59 14.54
C THR A 24 2.16 5.69 13.63
N MET A 25 1.10 4.93 13.94
CA MET A 25 -0.20 5.03 13.26
C MET A 25 -0.87 6.38 13.45
N SER A 26 -0.93 6.84 14.70
CA SER A 26 -1.54 8.12 15.04
C SER A 26 -0.83 9.26 14.33
N LEU A 27 0.52 9.22 14.26
CA LEU A 27 1.29 10.21 13.53
C LEU A 27 1.00 10.14 12.02
N SER A 28 1.06 8.96 11.39
CA SER A 28 0.80 8.81 9.95
C SER A 28 -0.58 9.35 9.55
N SER A 29 -1.61 9.06 10.34
CA SER A 29 -2.95 9.62 10.14
C SER A 29 -3.00 11.12 10.35
N LEU A 30 -2.31 11.66 11.36
CA LEU A 30 -2.30 13.08 11.69
C LEU A 30 -1.66 13.92 10.59
N VAL A 31 -0.52 13.48 10.06
CA VAL A 31 0.17 14.24 9.00
C VAL A 31 -0.58 14.12 7.66
N GLY A 32 -1.30 13.02 7.41
CA GLY A 32 -2.16 12.88 6.23
C GLY A 32 -3.42 13.76 6.23
N THR A 33 -3.94 14.11 7.41
CA THR A 33 -5.25 14.78 7.57
C THR A 33 -5.17 16.24 8.01
N SER A 34 -4.12 16.63 8.74
CA SER A 34 -3.99 17.98 9.30
C SER A 34 -3.12 18.89 8.43
N GLN A 35 -3.68 20.00 7.95
CA GLN A 35 -2.93 21.00 7.17
C GLN A 35 -2.01 21.89 8.03
N ASN A 36 -2.30 22.00 9.34
CA ASN A 36 -1.63 22.89 10.31
C ASN A 36 -0.88 22.09 11.38
N PHE A 37 -0.19 21.02 10.98
CA PHE A 37 0.64 20.24 11.89
C PHE A 37 1.96 20.97 12.18
N ASN A 38 2.29 21.19 13.46
CA ASN A 38 3.55 21.80 13.87
C ASN A 38 4.59 20.72 14.20
N GLU A 39 5.35 20.38 13.17
CA GLU A 39 6.39 19.36 13.20
C GLU A 39 7.55 19.68 14.16
N GLU A 40 7.93 20.95 14.27
CA GLU A 40 9.09 21.37 15.06
C GLU A 40 8.92 21.02 16.54
N PHE A 41 7.71 21.24 17.09
CA PHE A 41 7.40 20.85 18.46
C PHE A 41 7.39 19.33 18.67
N LEU A 42 6.94 18.56 17.67
CA LEU A 42 6.97 17.10 17.77
C LEU A 42 8.40 16.57 17.73
N ARG A 43 9.23 17.03 16.78
CA ARG A 43 10.67 16.68 16.71
C ARG A 43 11.39 17.00 18.01
N ARG A 44 11.11 18.17 18.60
CA ARG A 44 11.67 18.58 19.89
C ARG A 44 11.22 17.66 21.03
N SER A 45 9.95 17.26 21.05
CA SER A 45 9.41 16.33 22.06
C SER A 45 10.03 14.93 21.95
N LEU A 46 10.20 14.41 20.73
CA LEU A 46 10.84 13.12 20.48
C LEU A 46 12.32 13.12 20.90
N LYS A 47 13.04 14.22 20.64
CA LYS A 47 14.43 14.38 21.08
C LYS A 47 14.55 14.33 22.60
N THR A 48 13.62 14.96 23.31
CA THR A 48 13.58 14.92 24.79
C THR A 48 13.35 13.51 25.32
N ILE A 49 12.47 12.71 24.68
CA ILE A 49 12.24 11.31 25.07
C ILE A 49 13.52 10.47 24.91
N LEU A 50 14.26 10.69 23.83
CA LEU A 50 15.54 10.01 23.60
C LEU A 50 16.55 10.35 24.69
N THR A 51 16.66 11.63 25.06
CA THR A 51 17.55 12.07 26.15
C THR A 51 17.19 11.41 27.48
N TYR A 52 15.91 11.28 27.82
CA TYR A 52 15.49 10.57 29.03
C TYR A 52 15.82 9.07 28.99
N ALA A 53 15.72 8.42 27.82
CA ALA A 53 16.09 7.01 27.67
C ALA A 53 17.61 6.77 27.80
N GLU A 54 18.45 7.75 27.45
CA GLU A 54 19.91 7.69 27.55
C GLU A 54 20.43 8.05 28.96
N GLU A 55 19.75 8.95 29.67
CA GLU A 55 20.15 9.45 30.99
C GLU A 55 19.77 8.51 32.16
N ASP A 56 18.79 7.62 31.96
CA ASP A 56 18.34 6.69 33.00
C ASP A 56 19.26 5.46 33.11
N LEU A 57 20.01 5.38 34.20
CA LEU A 57 21.00 4.33 34.47
C LEU A 57 20.40 2.93 34.63
N GLU A 58 19.14 2.79 35.06
CA GLU A 58 18.49 1.48 35.21
C GLU A 58 17.99 0.93 33.86
N ILE A 59 17.65 1.83 32.94
CA ILE A 59 17.08 1.50 31.63
C ILE A 59 18.19 1.35 30.57
N ARG A 60 19.34 1.99 30.76
CA ARG A 60 20.46 2.00 29.81
C ARG A 60 21.01 0.62 29.46
N ASP A 61 20.95 -0.33 30.38
CA ASP A 61 21.44 -1.71 30.18
C ASP A 61 20.36 -2.65 29.60
N THR A 62 19.19 -2.11 29.23
CA THR A 62 18.09 -2.86 28.59
C THR A 62 18.03 -2.61 27.08
N THR A 63 17.19 -3.34 26.34
CA THR A 63 16.92 -3.09 24.91
C THR A 63 16.01 -1.88 24.65
N PHE A 64 15.52 -1.22 25.71
CA PHE A 64 14.56 -0.13 25.59
C PHE A 64 15.10 1.14 24.92
N PRO A 65 16.33 1.62 25.19
CA PRO A 65 16.89 2.80 24.51
C PRO A 65 17.00 2.60 23.00
N GLU A 66 17.41 1.41 22.55
CA GLU A 66 17.48 1.05 21.13
C GLU A 66 16.08 1.04 20.48
N GLN A 67 15.09 0.45 21.16
CA GLN A 67 13.70 0.46 20.67
C GLN A 67 13.10 1.88 20.60
N VAL A 68 13.44 2.76 21.55
CA VAL A 68 13.05 4.18 21.54
C VAL A 68 13.75 4.92 20.40
N GLN A 69 15.03 4.66 20.17
CA GLN A 69 15.78 5.24 19.06
C GLN A 69 15.18 4.85 17.70
N ASP A 70 14.83 3.59 17.52
CA ASP A 70 14.15 3.09 16.32
C ASP A 70 12.78 3.73 16.13
N LEU A 71 11.99 3.87 17.21
CA LEU A 71 10.70 4.56 17.16
C LEU A 71 10.91 6.02 16.74
N VAL A 72 11.84 6.74 17.37
CA VAL A 72 12.12 8.15 17.05
C VAL A 72 12.61 8.30 15.62
N PHE A 73 13.45 7.39 15.13
CA PHE A 73 13.94 7.38 13.75
C PHE A 73 12.80 7.15 12.76
N ASN A 74 11.95 6.15 13.00
CA ASN A 74 10.77 5.88 12.19
C ASN A 74 9.82 7.09 12.15
N LEU A 75 9.57 7.73 13.30
CA LEU A 75 8.73 8.93 13.35
C LEU A 75 9.36 10.11 12.61
N HIS A 76 10.67 10.33 12.74
CA HIS A 76 11.37 11.38 12.00
C HIS A 76 11.36 11.13 10.49
N MET A 77 11.46 9.87 10.06
CA MET A 77 11.34 9.50 8.66
C MET A 77 9.95 9.84 8.14
N ILE A 78 8.90 9.46 8.87
CA ILE A 78 7.52 9.80 8.51
C ILE A 78 7.32 11.30 8.35
N LEU A 79 7.82 12.07 9.31
CA LEU A 79 7.75 13.52 9.26
C LEU A 79 8.50 14.09 8.05
N THR A 80 9.75 13.66 7.86
CA THR A 80 10.60 14.14 6.77
C THR A 80 10.03 13.79 5.40
N ASP A 81 9.53 12.57 5.24
CA ASP A 81 8.93 12.13 3.99
C ASP A 81 7.63 12.90 3.74
N THR A 82 6.78 13.09 4.75
CA THR A 82 5.55 13.88 4.54
C THR A 82 5.81 15.36 4.28
N VAL A 83 6.88 15.94 4.83
CA VAL A 83 7.33 17.30 4.46
C VAL A 83 7.81 17.34 3.03
N LYS A 84 8.63 16.38 2.60
CA LYS A 84 9.06 16.26 1.21
C LYS A 84 7.87 16.09 0.26
N MET A 85 6.84 15.32 0.64
CA MET A 85 5.58 15.26 -0.12
C MET A 85 4.96 16.64 -0.29
N LYS A 86 4.99 17.47 0.76
CA LYS A 86 4.38 18.80 0.78
C LYS A 86 5.22 19.84 0.03
N GLU A 87 6.54 19.71 0.05
CA GLU A 87 7.47 20.62 -0.63
C GLU A 87 7.61 20.31 -2.13
N HIS A 88 7.57 19.03 -2.49
CA HIS A 88 7.74 18.53 -3.86
C HIS A 88 6.42 18.06 -4.49
N GLN A 89 5.32 18.73 -4.15
CA GLN A 89 3.98 18.37 -4.63
C GLN A 89 3.82 18.41 -6.16
N GLU A 90 4.68 19.16 -6.84
CA GLU A 90 4.68 19.36 -8.30
C GLU A 90 5.75 18.53 -9.02
N ASP A 91 6.53 17.73 -8.30
CA ASP A 91 7.62 16.90 -8.81
C ASP A 91 7.18 15.41 -8.81
N PRO A 92 6.79 14.84 -9.96
CA PRO A 92 6.31 13.47 -10.06
C PRO A 92 7.40 12.43 -9.74
N GLU A 93 8.65 12.68 -10.15
CA GLU A 93 9.79 11.78 -9.87
C GLU A 93 10.06 11.69 -8.37
N MET A 94 10.05 12.82 -7.65
CA MET A 94 10.29 12.78 -6.20
C MET A 94 9.14 12.14 -5.42
N LEU A 95 7.89 12.24 -5.91
CA LEU A 95 6.74 11.53 -5.33
C LEU A 95 6.83 10.01 -5.53
N ILE A 96 7.39 9.56 -6.66
CA ILE A 96 7.67 8.15 -6.93
C ILE A 96 8.82 7.66 -6.04
N ASP A 97 9.91 8.42 -5.90
CA ASP A 97 10.98 8.05 -4.97
C ASP A 97 10.50 8.00 -3.52
N LEU A 98 9.56 8.87 -3.15
CA LEU A 98 8.89 8.80 -1.86
C LEU A 98 7.94 7.60 -1.75
N MET A 99 7.33 7.21 -2.88
CA MET A 99 6.65 5.92 -3.04
C MET A 99 7.55 4.76 -2.78
N ILE A 100 8.86 4.91 -2.86
CA ILE A 100 9.82 3.83 -2.69
C ILE A 100 10.62 4.01 -1.38
N ALA A 101 10.22 4.95 -0.52
CA ALA A 101 10.91 5.25 0.74
C ALA A 101 11.04 3.99 1.62
N LYS A 102 12.25 3.42 1.62
CA LYS A 102 12.56 2.10 2.20
C LYS A 102 12.23 1.96 3.68
N GLY A 103 12.23 3.04 4.47
CA GLY A 103 11.98 2.89 5.90
C GLY A 103 10.52 2.71 6.30
N TYR A 104 9.57 2.75 5.34
CA TYR A 104 8.21 2.26 5.58
C TYR A 104 8.06 0.74 5.37
N GLN A 105 9.03 0.07 4.71
CA GLN A 105 8.97 -1.38 4.45
C GLN A 105 9.00 -2.19 5.76
N ASN A 106 9.57 -1.63 6.83
CA ASN A 106 9.68 -2.28 8.14
C ASN A 106 8.36 -2.35 8.93
N SER A 107 7.27 -1.76 8.41
CA SER A 107 5.94 -1.91 8.99
C SER A 107 4.88 -1.86 7.89
N PRO A 108 4.25 -3.00 7.52
CA PRO A 108 3.26 -3.06 6.45
C PRO A 108 2.06 -2.13 6.74
N ASP A 109 1.72 -1.97 8.01
CA ASP A 109 0.66 -1.10 8.51
C ASP A 109 0.92 0.38 8.19
N LEU A 110 2.16 0.84 8.36
CA LEU A 110 2.56 2.20 8.00
C LEU A 110 2.63 2.38 6.50
N ARG A 111 3.21 1.40 5.80
CA ARG A 111 3.28 1.38 4.35
C ARG A 111 1.89 1.49 3.72
N LEU A 112 0.92 0.74 4.24
CA LEU A 112 -0.47 0.78 3.80
C LEU A 112 -1.12 2.15 4.05
N THR A 113 -0.95 2.70 5.24
CA THR A 113 -1.52 4.03 5.58
C THR A 113 -0.95 5.11 4.67
N TRP A 114 0.35 5.04 4.40
CA TRP A 114 1.04 5.98 3.54
C TRP A 114 0.56 5.90 2.08
N LEU A 115 0.45 4.69 1.52
CA LEU A 115 -0.11 4.46 0.18
C LEU A 115 -1.58 4.95 0.07
N GLN A 116 -2.39 4.75 1.10
CA GLN A 116 -3.77 5.27 1.14
C GLN A 116 -3.83 6.80 1.17
N ASN A 117 -2.98 7.46 1.97
CA ASN A 117 -2.89 8.91 2.00
C ASN A 117 -2.46 9.48 0.65
N MET A 118 -1.48 8.86 0.01
CA MET A 118 -1.05 9.19 -1.35
C MET A 118 -2.18 9.06 -2.37
N ALA A 119 -2.90 7.93 -2.36
CA ALA A 119 -4.05 7.73 -3.23
C ALA A 119 -5.10 8.83 -3.04
N GLY A 120 -5.37 9.22 -1.80
CA GLY A 120 -6.25 10.34 -1.46
C GLY A 120 -5.78 11.66 -2.07
N LYS A 121 -4.49 12.00 -1.95
CA LYS A 121 -3.91 13.21 -2.54
C LYS A 121 -3.97 13.22 -4.07
N HIS A 122 -3.72 12.09 -4.71
CA HIS A 122 -3.85 11.96 -6.17
C HIS A 122 -5.31 12.12 -6.62
N CYS A 123 -6.26 11.55 -5.88
CA CYS A 123 -7.68 11.75 -6.12
C CYS A 123 -8.11 13.22 -5.98
N GLU A 124 -7.66 13.92 -4.94
CA GLU A 124 -7.94 15.36 -4.74
C GLU A 124 -7.46 16.23 -5.91
N ARG A 125 -6.40 15.79 -6.62
CA ARG A 125 -5.80 16.49 -7.76
C ARG A 125 -6.37 16.08 -9.12
N GLY A 126 -7.25 15.07 -9.18
CA GLY A 126 -7.76 14.50 -10.44
C GLY A 126 -6.79 13.52 -11.12
N ASN A 127 -5.68 13.18 -10.46
CA ASN A 127 -4.68 12.22 -10.94
C ASN A 127 -5.14 10.78 -10.63
N HIS A 128 -6.20 10.35 -11.33
CA HIS A 128 -6.89 9.10 -11.01
C HIS A 128 -6.09 7.84 -11.36
N ALA A 129 -5.14 7.92 -12.30
CA ALA A 129 -4.30 6.80 -12.68
C ALA A 129 -3.31 6.47 -11.55
N GLU A 130 -2.64 7.48 -11.02
CA GLU A 130 -1.68 7.39 -9.92
C GLU A 130 -2.39 6.98 -8.63
N ALA A 131 -3.59 7.52 -8.37
CA ALA A 131 -4.41 7.07 -7.26
C ALA A 131 -4.76 5.58 -7.35
N ALA A 132 -5.11 5.10 -8.55
CA ALA A 132 -5.39 3.68 -8.77
C ALA A 132 -4.15 2.81 -8.53
N GLN A 133 -2.98 3.25 -8.99
CA GLN A 133 -1.71 2.55 -8.75
C GLN A 133 -1.38 2.46 -7.26
N CYS A 134 -1.51 3.55 -6.50
CA CYS A 134 -1.30 3.52 -5.04
C CYS A 134 -2.21 2.49 -4.33
N LEU A 135 -3.46 2.36 -4.81
CA LEU A 135 -4.42 1.39 -4.29
C LEU A 135 -4.09 -0.06 -4.70
N VAL A 136 -3.53 -0.26 -5.90
CA VAL A 136 -3.01 -1.57 -6.36
C VAL A 136 -1.83 -2.01 -5.51
N HIS A 137 -0.88 -1.11 -5.24
CA HIS A 137 0.23 -1.37 -4.32
C HIS A 137 -0.26 -1.69 -2.90
N SER A 138 -1.26 -0.94 -2.41
CA SER A 138 -1.91 -1.22 -1.12
C SER A 138 -2.52 -2.63 -1.07
N ALA A 139 -3.23 -3.03 -2.13
CA ALA A 139 -3.86 -4.33 -2.23
C ALA A 139 -2.82 -5.46 -2.33
N ALA A 140 -1.72 -5.25 -3.05
CA ALA A 140 -0.64 -6.22 -3.17
C ALA A 140 0.10 -6.44 -1.85
N LEU A 141 0.35 -5.38 -1.08
CA LEU A 141 0.92 -5.48 0.27
C LEU A 141 0.01 -6.30 1.21
N VAL A 142 -1.29 -6.03 1.19
CA VAL A 142 -2.27 -6.81 1.98
C VAL A 142 -2.33 -8.26 1.51
N ALA A 143 -2.29 -8.51 0.20
CA ALA A 143 -2.25 -9.86 -0.36
C ALA A 143 -1.01 -10.65 0.06
N GLU A 144 0.17 -10.02 0.03
CA GLU A 144 1.42 -10.61 0.51
C GLU A 144 1.28 -11.03 1.98
N TYR A 145 0.78 -10.13 2.83
CA TYR A 145 0.56 -10.41 4.24
C TYR A 145 -0.45 -11.54 4.48
N LEU A 146 -1.59 -11.54 3.80
CA LEU A 146 -2.60 -12.60 3.93
C LEU A 146 -2.06 -13.96 3.49
N ASN A 147 -1.27 -14.00 2.40
CA ASN A 147 -0.64 -15.22 1.90
C ASN A 147 0.41 -15.79 2.89
N MET A 148 1.02 -14.94 3.71
CA MET A 148 1.95 -15.38 4.77
C MET A 148 1.22 -15.99 5.98
N LEU A 149 -0.03 -15.58 6.25
CA LEU A 149 -0.83 -16.11 7.35
C LEU A 149 -1.46 -17.46 7.00
N GLU A 150 -2.13 -17.54 5.85
CA GLU A 150 -2.84 -18.74 5.42
C GLU A 150 -2.76 -18.92 3.89
N ASP A 151 -2.45 -20.15 3.46
CA ASP A 151 -2.47 -20.53 2.04
C ASP A 151 -3.92 -20.77 1.57
N CYS A 152 -4.62 -19.68 1.31
CA CYS A 152 -5.98 -19.68 0.77
C CYS A 152 -5.96 -19.65 -0.76
N ARG A 153 -6.25 -20.78 -1.41
CA ARG A 153 -6.20 -20.95 -2.89
C ARG A 153 -7.04 -19.95 -3.71
N TYR A 154 -8.03 -19.31 -3.11
CA TYR A 154 -8.91 -18.35 -3.78
C TYR A 154 -8.45 -16.89 -3.61
N LEU A 155 -7.46 -16.64 -2.74
CA LEU A 155 -6.82 -15.34 -2.55
C LEU A 155 -5.62 -15.21 -3.50
N PRO A 156 -5.20 -13.98 -3.84
CA PRO A 156 -4.00 -13.74 -4.63
C PRO A 156 -2.75 -14.31 -3.94
N VAL A 157 -1.89 -14.94 -4.74
CA VAL A 157 -0.56 -15.40 -4.32
C VAL A 157 0.34 -14.17 -4.24
N GLY A 158 0.26 -13.44 -3.13
CA GLY A 158 1.10 -12.28 -2.84
C GLY A 158 1.09 -11.17 -3.90
N CYS A 159 2.15 -10.37 -3.91
CA CYS A 159 2.30 -9.22 -4.81
C CYS A 159 2.46 -9.63 -6.28
N VAL A 160 2.98 -10.83 -6.57
CA VAL A 160 3.19 -11.32 -7.95
C VAL A 160 1.89 -11.43 -8.75
N THR A 161 0.76 -11.64 -8.07
CA THR A 161 -0.57 -11.69 -8.72
C THR A 161 -0.93 -10.35 -9.38
N PHE A 162 -0.37 -9.24 -8.90
CA PHE A 162 -0.67 -7.88 -9.35
C PHE A 162 0.27 -7.40 -10.47
N GLN A 163 1.28 -8.19 -10.83
CA GLN A 163 2.29 -7.82 -11.83
C GLN A 163 1.69 -7.55 -13.22
N SER A 164 0.53 -8.14 -13.53
CA SER A 164 -0.18 -7.85 -14.79
C SER A 164 -0.77 -6.44 -14.85
N ILE A 165 -0.93 -5.78 -13.70
CA ILE A 165 -1.41 -4.40 -13.56
C ILE A 165 -0.23 -3.42 -13.52
N SER A 166 0.79 -3.72 -12.72
CA SER A 166 2.00 -2.91 -12.58
C SER A 166 3.21 -3.77 -12.20
N SER A 167 4.31 -3.62 -12.92
CA SER A 167 5.60 -4.25 -12.60
C SER A 167 6.18 -3.79 -11.27
N ASN A 168 5.91 -2.55 -10.86
CA ASN A 168 6.51 -1.91 -9.70
C ASN A 168 5.93 -2.47 -8.39
N VAL A 169 4.84 -3.24 -8.48
CA VAL A 169 4.20 -3.86 -7.32
C VAL A 169 5.09 -4.89 -6.61
N LEU A 170 6.10 -5.42 -7.30
CA LEU A 170 7.07 -6.34 -6.71
C LEU A 170 7.91 -5.69 -5.61
N GLU A 171 7.99 -4.35 -5.58
CA GLU A 171 8.65 -3.61 -4.51
C GLU A 171 7.91 -3.70 -3.17
N GLU A 172 6.64 -4.13 -3.19
CA GLU A 172 5.86 -4.43 -1.97
C GLU A 172 6.08 -5.87 -1.47
N SER A 173 6.91 -6.67 -2.15
CA SER A 173 7.29 -7.98 -1.62
C SER A 173 8.09 -7.78 -0.33
N ALA A 174 7.58 -8.34 0.77
CA ALA A 174 8.26 -8.31 2.04
C ALA A 174 9.41 -9.34 2.03
N VAL A 175 10.55 -8.99 1.42
CA VAL A 175 11.75 -9.86 1.34
C VAL A 175 12.63 -9.75 2.59
N SER A 176 12.05 -9.68 3.77
CA SER A 176 12.81 -9.46 5.00
C SER A 176 12.40 -10.47 6.06
N ASP A 177 13.29 -11.44 6.28
CA ASP A 177 13.21 -12.49 7.30
C ASP A 177 13.08 -11.93 8.73
N ASP A 178 13.40 -10.65 8.95
CA ASP A 178 13.42 -10.02 10.27
C ASP A 178 12.10 -9.31 10.66
N ILE A 179 11.13 -9.18 9.74
CA ILE A 179 9.89 -8.40 9.98
C ILE A 179 8.69 -9.28 10.41
N LEU A 180 8.78 -10.59 10.24
CA LEU A 180 7.60 -11.46 10.27
C LEU A 180 7.83 -12.73 11.08
N SER A 181 7.78 -12.60 12.41
CA SER A 181 7.23 -13.68 13.23
C SER A 181 5.71 -13.49 13.29
N PRO A 182 4.90 -14.35 12.64
CA PRO A 182 3.43 -14.31 12.73
C PRO A 182 2.91 -14.47 14.17
N GLU A 183 3.80 -14.90 15.06
CA GLU A 183 3.59 -15.18 16.48
C GLU A 183 3.62 -13.92 17.36
N GLU A 184 4.10 -12.78 16.85
CA GLU A 184 3.99 -11.51 17.56
C GLU A 184 2.60 -10.88 17.30
N GLU A 185 1.63 -11.31 18.11
CA GLU A 185 0.31 -10.70 18.23
C GLU A 185 0.42 -9.17 18.31
N GLY A 186 0.01 -8.50 17.23
CA GLY A 186 -0.15 -7.05 17.20
C GLY A 186 0.81 -6.26 16.31
N ILE A 187 1.52 -6.88 15.36
CA ILE A 187 2.27 -6.13 14.33
C ILE A 187 1.34 -5.66 13.19
N CYS A 188 0.25 -6.40 12.91
CA CYS A 188 -0.73 -6.03 11.89
C CYS A 188 -2.16 -6.03 12.43
N ALA A 189 -2.53 -5.00 13.19
CA ALA A 189 -3.87 -4.83 13.76
C ALA A 189 -4.80 -3.96 12.89
N GLY A 190 -4.35 -3.51 11.71
CA GLY A 190 -5.14 -2.70 10.82
C GLY A 190 -6.37 -3.43 10.29
N LYS A 191 -7.55 -2.79 10.39
CA LYS A 191 -8.84 -3.24 9.80
C LYS A 191 -8.78 -3.66 8.32
N TYR A 192 -7.72 -3.27 7.61
CA TYR A 192 -7.52 -3.53 6.19
C TYR A 192 -6.72 -4.80 5.88
N PHE A 193 -5.99 -5.39 6.85
CA PHE A 193 -5.29 -6.68 6.68
C PHE A 193 -6.26 -7.85 6.86
N THR A 194 -7.34 -7.82 6.10
CA THR A 194 -8.38 -8.83 6.08
C THR A 194 -8.84 -9.03 4.64
N GLU A 195 -9.49 -10.15 4.36
CA GLU A 195 -10.10 -10.38 3.04
C GLU A 195 -11.05 -9.25 2.64
N SER A 196 -11.87 -8.75 3.58
CA SER A 196 -12.75 -7.61 3.32
C SER A 196 -11.99 -6.32 3.03
N GLY A 197 -10.84 -6.10 3.68
CA GLY A 197 -9.97 -4.97 3.43
C GLY A 197 -9.35 -5.01 2.03
N LEU A 198 -8.85 -6.19 1.63
CA LEU A 198 -8.34 -6.44 0.29
C LEU A 198 -9.38 -6.17 -0.78
N ILE A 199 -10.61 -6.71 -0.62
CA ILE A 199 -11.73 -6.47 -1.53
C ILE A 199 -12.01 -4.96 -1.63
N GLY A 200 -12.05 -4.25 -0.50
CA GLY A 200 -12.31 -2.81 -0.46
C GLY A 200 -11.24 -1.98 -1.18
N LEU A 201 -9.96 -2.38 -1.09
CA LEU A 201 -8.86 -1.72 -1.82
C LEU A 201 -8.96 -1.95 -3.33
N LEU A 202 -9.23 -3.18 -3.75
CA LEU A 202 -9.41 -3.55 -5.16
C LEU A 202 -10.64 -2.85 -5.80
N GLU A 203 -11.76 -2.77 -5.06
CA GLU A 203 -12.96 -2.06 -5.51
C GLU A 203 -12.69 -0.56 -5.71
N GLN A 204 -11.91 0.07 -4.81
CA GLN A 204 -11.48 1.47 -4.94
C GLN A 204 -10.51 1.64 -6.12
N ALA A 205 -9.54 0.74 -6.30
CA ALA A 205 -8.61 0.77 -7.43
C ALA A 205 -9.36 0.71 -8.76
N ALA A 206 -10.32 -0.21 -8.89
CA ALA A 206 -11.17 -0.33 -10.09
C ALA A 206 -11.98 0.95 -10.35
N ALA A 207 -12.49 1.61 -9.31
CA ALA A 207 -13.20 2.88 -9.44
C ALA A 207 -12.26 4.01 -9.93
N SER A 208 -11.06 4.12 -9.36
CA SER A 208 -10.06 5.10 -9.79
C SER A 208 -9.60 4.85 -11.23
N PHE A 209 -9.35 3.60 -11.64
CA PHE A 209 -9.06 3.27 -13.04
C PHE A 209 -10.21 3.62 -13.98
N HIS A 210 -11.47 3.48 -13.54
CA HIS A 210 -12.62 3.91 -14.32
C HIS A 210 -12.62 5.42 -14.56
N MET A 211 -12.31 6.21 -13.53
CA MET A 211 -12.18 7.67 -13.63
C MET A 211 -11.00 8.06 -14.52
N ALA A 212 -9.90 7.31 -14.47
CA ALA A 212 -8.75 7.47 -15.35
C ALA A 212 -8.98 6.98 -16.79
N THR A 213 -10.15 6.39 -17.10
CA THR A 213 -10.49 5.79 -18.40
C THR A 213 -9.60 4.62 -18.83
N MET A 214 -8.92 3.97 -17.88
CA MET A 214 -8.03 2.83 -18.08
C MET A 214 -8.81 1.51 -17.94
N TYR A 215 -9.66 1.21 -18.91
CA TYR A 215 -10.61 0.10 -18.83
C TYR A 215 -9.94 -1.28 -18.89
N GLU A 216 -8.76 -1.37 -19.49
CA GLU A 216 -7.95 -2.58 -19.54
C GLU A 216 -7.42 -2.97 -18.14
N ALA A 217 -7.01 -1.98 -17.35
CA ALA A 217 -6.56 -2.19 -15.97
C ALA A 217 -7.68 -2.70 -15.07
N ILE A 218 -8.90 -2.22 -15.29
CA ILE A 218 -10.09 -2.68 -14.56
C ILE A 218 -10.31 -4.19 -14.76
N ASN A 219 -10.10 -4.69 -15.98
CA ASN A 219 -10.21 -6.12 -16.26
C ASN A 219 -9.19 -6.94 -15.46
N GLU A 220 -7.94 -6.48 -15.38
CA GLU A 220 -6.91 -7.15 -14.59
C GLU A 220 -7.24 -7.13 -13.09
N VAL A 221 -7.72 -6.01 -12.55
CA VAL A 221 -8.21 -5.93 -11.15
C VAL A 221 -9.36 -6.91 -10.91
N TYR A 222 -10.31 -7.01 -11.83
CA TYR A 222 -11.47 -7.89 -11.69
C TYR A 222 -11.14 -9.38 -11.81
N LYS A 223 -10.10 -9.76 -12.55
CA LYS A 223 -9.59 -11.14 -12.53
C LYS A 223 -9.13 -11.58 -11.13
N ILE A 224 -8.68 -10.63 -10.29
CA ILE A 224 -8.31 -10.90 -8.91
C ILE A 224 -9.55 -10.97 -8.00
N LEU A 225 -10.54 -10.10 -8.21
CA LEU A 225 -11.75 -10.06 -7.38
C LEU A 225 -12.74 -11.21 -7.62
N ILE A 226 -12.83 -11.74 -8.85
CA ILE A 226 -13.81 -12.77 -9.20
C ILE A 226 -13.65 -14.04 -8.34
N PRO A 227 -12.46 -14.68 -8.24
CA PRO A 227 -12.28 -15.88 -7.43
C PRO A 227 -12.66 -15.70 -5.96
N ILE A 228 -12.39 -14.51 -5.41
CA ILE A 228 -12.72 -14.16 -4.02
C ILE A 228 -14.24 -14.11 -3.83
N HIS A 229 -14.97 -13.47 -4.74
CA HIS A 229 -16.44 -13.42 -4.65
C HIS A 229 -17.11 -14.77 -4.95
N GLU A 230 -16.53 -15.59 -5.81
CA GLU A 230 -16.98 -16.97 -6.08
C GLU A 230 -16.85 -17.84 -4.82
N ALA A 231 -15.70 -17.78 -4.13
CA ALA A 231 -15.47 -18.49 -2.88
C ALA A 231 -16.48 -18.06 -1.80
N ASN A 232 -16.76 -16.76 -1.70
CA ASN A 232 -17.74 -16.19 -0.77
C ASN A 232 -19.20 -16.44 -1.16
N ARG A 233 -19.47 -16.95 -2.37
CA ARG A 233 -20.82 -17.12 -2.94
C ARG A 233 -21.63 -15.80 -2.98
N ASP A 234 -20.95 -14.66 -3.16
CA ASP A 234 -21.61 -13.36 -3.30
C ASP A 234 -22.05 -13.12 -4.74
N PHE A 235 -23.11 -13.81 -5.15
CA PHE A 235 -23.65 -13.73 -6.50
C PHE A 235 -24.15 -12.33 -6.87
N LYS A 236 -24.52 -11.50 -5.89
CA LYS A 236 -24.96 -10.12 -6.11
C LYS A 236 -23.78 -9.23 -6.50
N LYS A 237 -22.66 -9.36 -5.79
CA LYS A 237 -21.42 -8.67 -6.17
C LYS A 237 -20.88 -9.17 -7.50
N LEU A 238 -20.88 -10.49 -7.75
CA LEU A 238 -20.50 -11.06 -9.05
C LEU A 238 -21.33 -10.49 -10.20
N SER A 239 -22.66 -10.44 -10.06
CA SER A 239 -23.53 -9.84 -11.08
C SER A 239 -23.19 -8.37 -11.35
N THR A 240 -22.90 -7.60 -10.30
CA THR A 240 -22.54 -6.18 -10.43
C THR A 240 -21.17 -6.01 -11.11
N LEU A 241 -20.21 -6.83 -10.73
CA LEU A 241 -18.85 -6.82 -11.28
C LEU A 241 -18.87 -7.19 -12.77
N HIS A 242 -19.59 -8.24 -13.16
CA HIS A 242 -19.74 -8.62 -14.57
C HIS A 242 -20.46 -7.55 -15.39
N GLY A 243 -21.44 -6.83 -14.83
CA GLY A 243 -22.04 -5.66 -15.47
C GLY A 243 -21.01 -4.55 -15.74
N LYS A 244 -20.18 -4.23 -14.75
CA LYS A 244 -19.09 -3.25 -14.91
C LYS A 244 -18.04 -3.69 -15.92
N LEU A 245 -17.72 -4.99 -15.99
CA LEU A 245 -16.83 -5.56 -17.03
C LEU A 245 -17.43 -5.39 -18.41
N GLN A 246 -18.71 -5.70 -18.59
CA GLN A 246 -19.40 -5.51 -19.86
C GLN A 246 -19.30 -4.05 -20.32
N ASP A 247 -19.56 -3.10 -19.43
CA ASP A 247 -19.42 -1.68 -19.72
C ASP A 247 -17.98 -1.29 -20.07
N ALA A 248 -16.99 -1.81 -19.34
CA ALA A 248 -15.58 -1.57 -19.62
C ALA A 248 -15.19 -2.08 -21.02
N PHE A 249 -15.56 -3.32 -21.38
CA PHE A 249 -15.27 -3.88 -22.69
C PHE A 249 -15.99 -3.14 -23.82
N ASN A 250 -17.22 -2.67 -23.59
CA ASN A 250 -17.92 -1.82 -24.56
C ASN A 250 -17.15 -0.51 -24.81
N LYS A 251 -16.61 0.11 -23.75
CA LYS A 251 -15.79 1.32 -23.88
C LYS A 251 -14.48 1.05 -24.62
N ILE A 252 -13.79 -0.06 -24.32
CA ILE A 252 -12.57 -0.47 -25.04
C ILE A 252 -12.88 -0.69 -26.53
N ASN A 253 -13.94 -1.42 -26.85
CA ASN A 253 -14.33 -1.68 -28.23
C ASN A 253 -14.64 -0.37 -28.99
N ASN A 254 -15.30 0.57 -28.34
CA ASN A 254 -15.57 1.89 -28.94
C ASN A 254 -14.28 2.70 -29.17
N GLN A 255 -13.31 2.63 -28.26
CA GLN A 255 -11.99 3.26 -28.44
C GLN A 255 -11.20 2.64 -29.60
N VAL A 256 -11.20 1.31 -29.73
CA VAL A 256 -10.55 0.61 -30.85
C VAL A 256 -11.20 1.00 -32.18
N ARG A 257 -12.53 1.05 -32.24
CA ARG A 257 -13.27 1.48 -33.45
C ARG A 257 -13.00 2.93 -33.82
N ALA A 258 -12.84 3.82 -32.84
CA ALA A 258 -12.52 5.22 -33.06
C ALA A 258 -11.10 5.45 -33.60
N ARG A 259 -10.16 4.52 -33.35
CA ARG A 259 -8.77 4.64 -33.82
C ARG A 259 -8.57 4.32 -35.30
N GLY A 260 -9.49 3.60 -35.95
CA GLY A 260 -9.50 3.35 -37.41
C GLY A 260 -8.26 2.64 -37.97
N PRO A 261 -8.33 2.00 -39.15
CA PRO A 261 -7.15 1.41 -39.77
C PRO A 261 -6.27 2.54 -40.33
N THR A 262 -5.14 2.83 -39.68
CA THR A 262 -4.05 3.51 -40.38
C THR A 262 -3.57 2.56 -41.48
N ALA A 263 -3.77 2.97 -42.72
CA ALA A 263 -3.24 2.28 -43.90
C ALA A 263 -1.71 2.27 -43.82
N ASP A 264 -1.15 1.22 -43.22
CA ASP A 264 0.14 0.59 -43.52
C ASP A 264 0.52 -0.37 -42.38
N SER A 265 0.04 -1.61 -42.45
CA SER A 265 0.77 -2.82 -42.01
C SER A 265 -0.02 -4.09 -42.35
N PRO A 266 0.64 -5.16 -42.83
CA PRO A 266 -0.01 -6.34 -43.34
C PRO A 266 -0.66 -7.17 -42.21
N ALA A 267 -1.80 -7.76 -42.54
CA ALA A 267 -2.50 -8.71 -41.70
C ALA A 267 -1.62 -9.92 -41.38
N THR A 268 -1.23 -10.07 -40.11
CA THR A 268 -1.06 -11.35 -39.39
C THR A 268 -0.56 -11.04 -37.98
N GLU A 269 -1.46 -11.04 -37.01
CA GLU A 269 -1.31 -11.75 -35.73
C GLU A 269 -2.65 -11.65 -34.97
N PRO A 270 -3.06 -12.67 -34.20
CA PRO A 270 -4.25 -12.57 -33.37
C PRO A 270 -4.05 -11.36 -32.45
N LEU A 271 -5.05 -10.48 -32.37
CA LEU A 271 -5.10 -9.42 -31.38
C LEU A 271 -4.98 -10.05 -29.98
N ASP A 272 -3.76 -10.19 -29.48
CA ASP A 272 -3.48 -10.27 -28.06
C ASP A 272 -3.91 -8.92 -27.50
N SER A 273 -5.21 -8.78 -27.23
CA SER A 273 -5.81 -7.64 -26.53
C SER A 273 -5.06 -7.38 -25.22
N VAL A 274 -4.46 -8.42 -24.64
CA VAL A 274 -3.57 -8.39 -23.49
C VAL A 274 -2.21 -7.74 -23.79
N ALA A 275 -1.60 -8.00 -24.95
CA ALA A 275 -0.33 -7.37 -25.34
C ALA A 275 -0.51 -5.90 -25.70
N SER A 276 -1.61 -5.55 -26.39
CA SER A 276 -1.92 -4.15 -26.68
C SER A 276 -2.33 -3.39 -25.40
N ALA A 277 -3.03 -4.03 -24.46
CA ALA A 277 -3.33 -3.49 -23.13
C ALA A 277 -2.07 -3.29 -22.29
N ARG A 278 -1.16 -4.27 -22.26
CA ARG A 278 0.16 -4.13 -21.63
C ARG A 278 0.96 -3.00 -22.24
N ALA A 279 0.94 -2.84 -23.56
CA ALA A 279 1.61 -1.74 -24.24
C ALA A 279 0.98 -0.37 -23.88
N PHE A 280 -0.34 -0.28 -23.67
CA PHE A 280 -0.99 0.95 -23.20
C PHE A 280 -0.73 1.26 -21.72
N LEU A 281 -0.67 0.23 -20.87
CA LEU A 281 -0.27 0.35 -19.46
C LEU A 281 1.21 0.75 -19.34
N GLN A 282 2.08 0.09 -20.10
CA GLN A 282 3.50 0.45 -20.22
C GLN A 282 3.70 1.82 -20.86
N ALA A 283 2.83 2.25 -21.79
CA ALA A 283 2.86 3.62 -22.31
C ALA A 283 2.31 4.66 -21.32
N GLY A 284 1.42 4.25 -20.41
CA GLY A 284 1.00 5.05 -19.25
C GLY A 284 2.14 5.18 -18.24
N GLN A 285 2.85 4.07 -17.96
CA GLN A 285 4.07 4.04 -17.13
C GLN A 285 5.22 4.82 -17.78
N ALA A 286 5.45 4.69 -19.09
CA ALA A 286 6.49 5.43 -19.81
C ALA A 286 6.15 6.92 -19.94
N ARG A 287 4.86 7.30 -19.85
CA ARG A 287 4.50 8.72 -19.64
C ARG A 287 4.85 9.15 -18.23
N SER A 288 4.59 8.35 -17.19
CA SER A 288 5.04 8.69 -15.82
C SER A 288 6.56 8.63 -15.61
N GLU A 289 7.32 7.92 -16.46
CA GLU A 289 8.79 7.86 -16.44
C GLU A 289 9.46 8.98 -17.27
N HIS A 290 8.68 9.86 -17.90
CA HIS A 290 9.15 11.05 -18.64
C HIS A 290 8.61 12.36 -18.06
N TRP A 291 8.06 12.33 -16.84
CA TRP A 291 7.64 13.50 -16.07
C TRP A 291 8.21 13.47 -14.66
#